data_AF-A0A314ZG14-F1
#
_entry.id   AF-A0A314ZG14-F1
#
_cell.length_a   1.000
_cell.length_b   1.000
_cell.length_c   1.000
_cell.angle_alpha   90.00
_cell.angle_beta   90.00
_cell.angle_gamma   90.00
#
_symmetry.space_group_name_H-M   'P 1'
#
loop_
_entity.id
_entity.type
_entity.pdbx_description
1 polymer ?
#
loop_
_entity_poly.entity_id
_entity_poly.type
_entity_poly.pdbx_seq_one_letter_code
_entity_poly.pdbx_strand_id
1 'polypeptide(L)'
;MCKFTTNAGLGPPLENAEGVFGDTGWYATNQFAVDVIFNNRMKQYECLTNDSSVAAAVFVPFYAGFDIARYLWGFNISRRDAASLDLERMRRLKRDWLFSFAGAPRPGNPKSIRGQIIDQCRNSKVGKLLECDFGESKCHSPSSIMQMFQSSLFCLQPQGDSYTRRSAFDSMLAGCIPVFFHPGSAYTQYTWHLPKDYTKYSVFIPENDIRKGTLA
;
A
#
# COMPACT_ATOMS: atom_id res chain seq x y z
N MET A 1 -13.93 -15.08 -5.68
CA MET A 1 -12.60 -15.42 -5.14
C MET A 1 -11.92 -16.38 -6.12
N CYS A 2 -10.63 -16.25 -6.39
CA CYS A 2 -9.92 -17.13 -7.32
C CYS A 2 -9.80 -18.57 -6.74
N LYS A 3 -10.05 -19.61 -7.55
CA LYS A 3 -9.98 -21.03 -7.12
C LYS A 3 -8.64 -21.37 -6.46
N PHE A 4 -7.55 -20.85 -7.01
CA PHE A 4 -6.19 -21.13 -6.56
C PHE A 4 -5.80 -20.46 -5.23
N THR A 5 -6.57 -19.47 -4.74
CA THR A 5 -6.30 -18.79 -3.46
C THR A 5 -7.26 -19.22 -2.35
N THR A 6 -8.10 -20.22 -2.60
CA THR A 6 -8.95 -20.85 -1.57
C THR A 6 -8.10 -21.59 -0.53
N ASN A 7 -8.69 -21.87 0.64
CA ASN A 7 -8.00 -22.55 1.75
C ASN A 7 -6.63 -21.94 2.08
N ALA A 8 -6.57 -20.62 2.17
CA ALA A 8 -5.34 -19.89 2.48
C ALA A 8 -4.17 -20.16 1.51
N GLY A 9 -4.47 -20.48 0.24
CA GLY A 9 -3.49 -20.74 -0.82
C GLY A 9 -3.30 -22.22 -1.16
N LEU A 10 -3.84 -23.14 -0.36
CA LEU A 10 -3.75 -24.59 -0.64
C LEU A 10 -4.61 -25.02 -1.84
N GLY A 11 -5.62 -24.22 -2.20
CA GLY A 11 -6.58 -24.60 -3.23
C GLY A 11 -7.68 -25.53 -2.70
N PRO A 12 -8.56 -26.05 -3.58
CA PRO A 12 -9.63 -26.96 -3.17
C PRO A 12 -9.07 -28.31 -2.70
N PRO A 13 -9.76 -29.02 -1.80
CA PRO A 13 -9.37 -30.38 -1.41
C PRO A 13 -9.37 -31.31 -2.62
N LEU A 14 -8.46 -32.28 -2.62
CA LEU A 14 -8.41 -33.35 -3.62
C LEU A 14 -9.29 -34.52 -3.18
N GLU A 15 -9.98 -35.13 -4.15
CA GLU A 15 -10.71 -36.37 -3.92
C GLU A 15 -9.74 -37.56 -3.93
N ASN A 16 -9.99 -38.54 -3.06
CA ASN A 16 -9.21 -39.77 -2.99
C ASN A 16 -9.80 -40.88 -3.87
N ALA A 17 -10.23 -40.54 -5.10
CA ALA A 17 -10.95 -41.46 -5.98
C ALA A 17 -10.14 -42.73 -6.33
N GLU A 18 -8.81 -42.61 -6.40
CA GLU A 18 -7.90 -43.70 -6.73
C GLU A 18 -7.27 -44.37 -5.50
N GLY A 19 -7.60 -43.93 -4.28
CA GLY A 19 -7.04 -44.48 -3.03
C GLY A 19 -5.55 -44.18 -2.80
N VAL A 20 -4.96 -43.27 -3.57
CA VAL A 20 -3.53 -42.91 -3.51
C VAL A 20 -3.24 -41.91 -2.39
N PHE A 21 -4.21 -41.09 -2.02
CA PHE A 21 -4.08 -40.04 -1.02
C PHE A 21 -4.64 -40.50 0.35
N GLY A 22 -4.36 -39.72 1.38
CA GLY A 22 -5.08 -39.85 2.65
C GLY A 22 -6.47 -39.21 2.56
N ASP A 23 -7.40 -39.64 3.40
CA ASP A 23 -8.78 -39.13 3.42
C ASP A 23 -8.87 -37.63 3.74
N THR A 24 -7.82 -37.06 4.33
CA THR A 24 -7.71 -35.63 4.62
C THR A 24 -6.30 -35.12 4.35
N GLY A 25 -6.16 -33.80 4.21
CA GLY A 25 -4.85 -33.13 4.11
C GLY A 25 -4.30 -32.91 2.70
N TRP A 26 -5.01 -33.36 1.66
CA TRP A 26 -4.58 -33.22 0.26
C TRP A 26 -5.36 -32.13 -0.47
N TYR A 27 -4.65 -31.25 -1.16
CA TYR A 27 -5.24 -30.08 -1.82
C TYR A 27 -4.60 -29.84 -3.20
N ALA A 28 -5.39 -29.32 -4.15
CA ALA A 28 -4.95 -28.95 -5.49
C ALA A 28 -4.18 -27.62 -5.46
N THR A 29 -2.99 -27.64 -4.86
CA THR A 29 -2.16 -26.46 -4.65
C THR A 29 -1.54 -25.96 -5.96
N ASN A 30 -1.65 -24.65 -6.20
CA ASN A 30 -1.00 -24.02 -7.36
C ASN A 30 0.50 -23.80 -7.06
N GLN A 31 1.36 -24.09 -8.03
CA GLN A 31 2.82 -23.94 -7.91
C GLN A 31 3.30 -22.54 -7.50
N PHE A 32 2.50 -21.48 -7.72
CA PHE A 32 2.83 -20.10 -7.37
C PHE A 32 2.20 -19.60 -6.06
N ALA A 33 1.52 -20.48 -5.30
CA ALA A 33 0.78 -20.08 -4.10
C ALA A 33 1.59 -20.20 -2.80
N VAL A 34 2.87 -20.63 -2.86
CA VAL A 34 3.70 -20.90 -1.67
C VAL A 34 3.78 -19.69 -0.73
N ASP A 35 3.93 -18.47 -1.26
CA ASP A 35 4.00 -17.24 -0.46
C ASP A 35 2.71 -16.97 0.31
N VAL A 36 1.55 -17.29 -0.28
CA VAL A 36 0.23 -17.14 0.34
C VAL A 36 0.06 -18.17 1.45
N ILE A 37 0.45 -19.41 1.19
CA ILE A 37 0.40 -20.50 2.18
C ILE A 37 1.29 -20.13 3.36
N PHE A 38 2.56 -19.77 3.10
CA PHE A 38 3.52 -19.41 4.13
C PHE A 38 3.02 -18.24 4.99
N ASN A 39 2.55 -17.14 4.38
CA ASN A 39 1.99 -16.00 5.12
C ASN A 39 0.83 -16.42 6.04
N ASN A 40 -0.09 -17.26 5.57
CA ASN A 40 -1.24 -17.68 6.38
C ASN A 40 -0.86 -18.69 7.48
N ARG A 41 0.14 -19.55 7.24
CA ARG A 41 0.68 -20.44 8.28
C ARG A 41 1.41 -19.66 9.36
N MET A 42 2.22 -18.67 8.98
CA MET A 42 2.93 -17.80 9.93
C MET A 42 1.97 -17.10 10.90
N LYS A 43 0.77 -16.71 10.46
CA LYS A 43 -0.28 -16.12 11.30
C LYS A 43 -0.83 -17.01 12.41
N GLN A 44 -0.55 -18.31 12.38
CA GLN A 44 -1.04 -19.28 13.37
C GLN A 44 -0.06 -19.48 14.53
N TYR A 45 1.14 -18.91 14.47
CA TYR A 45 2.14 -19.05 15.52
C TYR A 45 1.86 -18.12 16.70
N GLU A 46 1.98 -18.63 17.92
CA GLU A 46 1.73 -17.89 19.16
C GLU A 46 2.78 -16.80 19.44
N CYS A 47 3.99 -16.93 18.87
CA CYS A 47 5.10 -16.00 19.07
C CYS A 47 5.03 -14.72 18.23
N LEU A 48 3.90 -14.46 17.54
CA LEU A 48 3.71 -13.22 16.80
C LEU A 48 3.53 -12.03 17.75
N THR A 49 4.18 -10.93 17.41
CA THR A 49 4.11 -9.67 18.17
C THR A 49 3.78 -8.51 17.24
N ASN A 50 3.00 -7.57 17.74
CA ASN A 50 2.76 -6.27 17.08
C ASN A 50 3.82 -5.24 17.47
N ASP A 51 4.67 -5.53 18.46
CA ASP A 51 5.77 -4.68 18.89
C ASP A 51 7.04 -5.06 18.10
N SER A 52 7.42 -4.18 17.17
CA SER A 52 8.59 -4.37 16.32
C SER A 52 9.91 -4.32 17.09
N SER A 53 9.95 -3.76 18.30
CA SER A 53 11.18 -3.66 19.10
C SER A 53 11.63 -4.99 19.69
N VAL A 54 10.70 -5.93 19.87
CA VAL A 54 10.95 -7.29 20.38
C VAL A 54 10.90 -8.36 19.29
N ALA A 55 10.61 -7.98 18.05
CA ALA A 55 10.51 -8.92 16.94
C ALA A 55 11.90 -9.40 16.49
N ALA A 56 12.12 -10.72 16.49
CA ALA A 56 13.35 -11.32 15.96
C ALA A 56 13.44 -11.24 14.42
N ALA A 57 12.29 -11.18 13.75
CA ALA A 57 12.17 -11.05 12.31
C ALA A 57 10.84 -10.36 11.93
N VAL A 58 10.82 -9.69 10.78
CA VAL A 58 9.62 -9.08 10.21
C VAL A 58 9.33 -9.72 8.86
N PHE A 59 8.11 -10.25 8.70
CA PHE A 59 7.63 -10.75 7.42
C PHE A 59 7.03 -9.62 6.60
N VAL A 60 7.60 -9.35 5.43
CA VAL A 60 7.05 -8.40 4.45
C VAL A 60 6.22 -9.19 3.44
N PRO A 61 4.89 -9.01 3.39
CA PRO A 61 4.04 -9.76 2.47
C PRO A 61 4.31 -9.33 1.02
N PHE A 62 5.17 -10.07 0.34
CA PHE A 62 5.47 -9.95 -1.08
C PHE A 62 5.23 -11.30 -1.76
N TYR A 63 4.21 -11.37 -2.62
CA TYR A 63 3.81 -12.60 -3.29
C TYR A 63 4.54 -12.72 -4.63
N ALA A 64 5.85 -12.95 -4.57
CA ALA A 64 6.74 -13.04 -5.73
C ALA A 64 6.25 -14.07 -6.75
N GLY A 65 5.67 -15.19 -6.28
CA GLY A 65 5.08 -16.22 -7.13
C GLY A 65 4.02 -15.69 -8.12
N PHE A 66 3.22 -14.70 -7.71
CA PHE A 66 2.22 -14.08 -8.60
C PHE A 66 2.81 -13.04 -9.54
N ASP A 67 3.89 -12.36 -9.15
CA ASP A 67 4.60 -11.44 -10.04
C ASP A 67 5.30 -12.22 -11.15
N ILE A 68 6.08 -13.24 -10.79
CA ILE A 68 6.83 -14.07 -11.74
C ILE A 68 5.90 -14.80 -12.73
N ALA A 69 4.71 -15.23 -12.29
CA ALA A 69 3.73 -15.90 -13.17
C ALA A 69 3.36 -15.06 -14.40
N ARG A 70 3.43 -13.73 -14.31
CA ARG A 70 3.18 -12.81 -15.43
C ARG A 70 4.33 -12.74 -16.44
N TYR A 71 5.54 -13.12 -16.03
CA TYR A 71 6.79 -12.91 -16.77
C TYR A 71 7.62 -14.18 -16.97
N LEU A 72 7.08 -15.36 -16.70
CA LEU A 72 7.81 -16.63 -16.76
C LEU A 72 8.27 -17.00 -18.18
N TRP A 73 7.39 -16.83 -19.16
CA TRP A 73 7.62 -17.26 -20.55
C TRP A 73 7.86 -16.07 -21.48
N GLY A 74 8.97 -16.10 -22.22
CA GLY A 74 9.27 -15.08 -23.23
C GLY A 74 9.83 -13.75 -22.71
N PHE A 75 9.99 -13.58 -21.39
CA PHE A 75 10.62 -12.38 -20.80
C PHE A 75 12.03 -12.66 -20.29
N ASN A 76 12.88 -11.64 -20.30
CA ASN A 76 14.25 -11.74 -19.77
C ASN A 76 14.28 -11.73 -18.23
N ILE A 77 15.42 -12.13 -17.66
CA ILE A 77 15.64 -12.21 -16.21
C ILE A 77 15.44 -10.84 -15.56
N SER A 78 15.94 -9.76 -16.17
CA SER A 78 15.77 -8.39 -15.66
C SER A 78 14.30 -8.02 -15.42
N ARG A 79 13.39 -8.46 -16.28
CA ARG A 79 11.96 -8.21 -16.11
C ARG A 79 11.36 -9.05 -14.97
N ARG A 80 11.80 -10.29 -14.81
CA ARG A 80 11.33 -11.21 -13.77
C ARG A 80 11.77 -10.77 -12.37
N ASP A 81 12.96 -10.19 -12.26
CA ASP A 81 13.54 -9.78 -10.98
C ASP A 81 13.16 -8.33 -10.58
N ALA A 82 12.56 -7.56 -11.49
CA ALA A 82 12.31 -6.13 -11.31
C ALA A 82 11.52 -5.81 -10.02
N ALA A 83 10.41 -6.52 -9.76
CA ALA A 83 9.58 -6.24 -8.58
C ALA A 83 10.31 -6.57 -7.25
N SER A 84 11.08 -7.67 -7.23
CA SER A 84 11.88 -8.07 -6.07
C SER A 84 13.00 -7.07 -5.79
N LEU A 85 13.69 -6.61 -6.82
CA LEU A 85 14.74 -5.59 -6.72
C LEU A 85 14.16 -4.24 -6.30
N ASP A 86 13.00 -3.86 -6.82
CA ASP A 86 12.30 -2.66 -6.40
C ASP A 86 11.90 -2.73 -4.93
N LEU A 87 11.37 -3.85 -4.45
CA LEU A 87 11.04 -4.00 -3.02
C LEU A 87 12.28 -3.83 -2.13
N GLU A 88 13.39 -4.47 -2.47
CA GLU A 88 14.65 -4.33 -1.73
C GLU A 88 15.18 -2.90 -1.76
N ARG A 89 15.13 -2.24 -2.92
CA ARG A 89 15.45 -0.82 -3.04
C ARG A 89 14.56 0.01 -2.12
N MET A 90 13.25 -0.19 -2.17
CA MET A 90 12.25 0.54 -1.40
C MET A 90 12.46 0.40 0.12
N ARG A 91 12.84 -0.79 0.61
CA ARG A 91 13.14 -1.05 2.03
C ARG A 91 14.39 -0.31 2.53
N ARG A 92 15.34 -0.01 1.65
CA ARG A 92 16.61 0.67 1.99
C ARG A 92 16.54 2.19 1.85
N LEU A 93 15.43 2.74 1.33
CA LEU A 93 15.28 4.17 1.17
C LEU A 93 15.21 4.86 2.53
N LYS A 94 16.12 5.81 2.75
CA LYS A 94 16.03 6.75 3.87
C LYS A 94 14.87 7.72 3.62
N ARG A 95 13.98 7.86 4.60
CA ARG A 95 12.89 8.83 4.59
C ARG A 95 13.33 10.05 5.38
N ASP A 96 13.66 11.14 4.70
CA ASP A 96 14.09 12.39 5.33
C ASP A 96 12.90 13.21 5.87
N TRP A 97 11.70 12.99 5.32
CA TRP A 97 10.50 13.72 5.69
C TRP A 97 9.52 12.83 6.44
N LEU A 98 8.94 13.35 7.52
CA LEU A 98 7.88 12.66 8.25
C LEU A 98 6.62 12.58 7.39
N PHE A 99 6.22 13.69 6.79
CA PHE A 99 5.05 13.72 5.92
C PHE A 99 5.26 14.61 4.69
N SER A 100 4.52 14.33 3.63
CA SER A 100 4.49 15.20 2.45
C SER A 100 3.13 15.35 1.83
N PHE A 101 2.97 16.46 1.11
CA PHE A 101 1.79 16.74 0.32
C PHE A 101 2.17 17.27 -1.07
N ALA A 102 1.56 16.72 -2.10
CA ALA A 102 1.58 17.27 -3.45
C ALA A 102 0.20 17.85 -3.76
N GLY A 103 0.11 19.17 -3.87
CA GLY A 103 -1.19 19.80 -4.12
C GLY A 103 -1.13 21.31 -4.27
N ALA A 104 -2.30 21.85 -4.57
CA ALA A 104 -2.58 23.28 -4.58
C ALA A 104 -3.84 23.57 -3.74
N PRO A 105 -3.99 24.81 -3.24
CA PRO A 105 -5.21 25.25 -2.58
C PRO A 105 -6.44 25.15 -3.50
N ARG A 106 -7.63 25.12 -2.90
CA ARG A 106 -8.92 25.17 -3.62
C ARG A 106 -9.76 26.33 -3.09
N PRO A 107 -9.43 27.59 -3.46
CA PRO A 107 -10.04 28.78 -2.86
C PRO A 107 -11.56 28.86 -3.06
N GLY A 108 -12.09 28.26 -4.14
CA GLY A 108 -13.54 28.17 -4.39
C GLY A 108 -14.29 27.07 -3.63
N ASN A 109 -13.61 26.28 -2.78
CA ASN A 109 -14.23 25.18 -2.04
C ASN A 109 -13.95 25.32 -0.53
N PRO A 110 -14.87 25.91 0.26
CA PRO A 110 -14.67 26.12 1.69
C PRO A 110 -14.64 24.81 2.49
N LYS A 111 -15.09 23.69 1.91
CA LYS A 111 -14.99 22.36 2.54
C LYS A 111 -13.60 21.74 2.37
N SER A 112 -12.75 22.31 1.51
CA SER A 112 -11.42 21.75 1.24
C SER A 112 -10.45 22.00 2.40
N ILE A 113 -9.87 20.92 2.92
CA ILE A 113 -8.80 20.99 3.94
C ILE A 113 -7.41 21.25 3.36
N ARG A 114 -7.28 21.38 2.02
CA ARG A 114 -5.96 21.50 1.37
C ARG A 114 -5.18 22.74 1.79
N GLY A 115 -5.87 23.86 2.01
CA GLY A 115 -5.23 25.08 2.50
C GLY A 115 -4.55 24.83 3.85
N GLN A 116 -5.30 24.26 4.80
CA GLN A 116 -4.79 23.91 6.13
C GLN A 116 -3.62 22.93 6.07
N ILE A 117 -3.68 21.91 5.20
CA ILE A 117 -2.56 20.98 4.99
C ILE A 117 -1.33 21.70 4.42
N ILE A 118 -1.51 22.58 3.44
CA ILE A 118 -0.42 23.36 2.83
C ILE A 118 0.24 24.24 3.88
N ASP A 119 -0.55 24.93 4.70
CA ASP A 119 -0.05 25.80 5.75
C ASP A 119 0.71 25.00 6.82
N GLN A 120 0.22 23.81 7.20
CA GLN A 120 0.95 22.91 8.10
C GLN A 120 2.26 22.40 7.48
N CYS A 121 2.27 22.05 6.20
CA CYS A 121 3.49 21.64 5.52
C CYS A 121 4.52 22.77 5.47
N ARG A 122 4.11 24.01 5.16
CA ARG A 122 5.01 25.17 5.10
C ARG A 122 5.60 25.55 6.46
N ASN A 123 4.83 25.39 7.52
CA ASN A 123 5.26 25.72 8.88
C ASN A 123 5.97 24.57 9.61
N SER A 124 6.10 23.40 8.98
CA SER A 124 6.73 22.22 9.58
C SER A 124 8.15 22.03 9.07
N LYS A 125 9.10 21.77 9.99
CA LYS A 125 10.48 21.38 9.63
C LYS A 125 10.59 19.94 9.14
N VAL A 126 9.57 19.11 9.40
CA VAL A 126 9.53 17.69 9.03
C VAL A 126 8.55 17.40 7.90
N GLY A 127 7.90 18.43 7.36
CA GLY A 127 6.95 18.35 6.26
C GLY A 127 7.59 18.75 4.92
N LYS A 128 7.23 18.05 3.85
CA LYS A 128 7.62 18.41 2.47
C LYS A 128 6.41 18.77 1.62
N LEU A 129 6.45 19.93 1.00
CA LEU A 129 5.42 20.38 0.07
C LEU A 129 5.95 20.37 -1.37
N LEU A 130 5.15 19.81 -2.28
CA LEU A 130 5.28 20.02 -3.72
C LEU A 130 4.05 20.79 -4.20
N GLU A 131 4.27 22.07 -4.50
CA GLU A 131 3.19 22.96 -4.92
C GLU A 131 2.81 22.71 -6.38
N CYS A 132 1.51 22.48 -6.61
CA CYS A 132 0.96 22.24 -7.94
C CYS A 132 0.35 23.55 -8.47
N ASP A 133 1.19 24.50 -8.88
CA ASP A 133 0.70 25.77 -9.43
C ASP A 133 0.04 25.60 -10.81
N PHE A 134 -0.70 26.63 -11.23
CA PHE A 134 -1.29 26.72 -12.56
C PHE A 134 -0.18 26.94 -13.60
N GLY A 135 0.29 25.85 -14.23
CA GLY A 135 1.37 25.87 -15.24
C GLY A 135 1.95 24.47 -15.49
N GLU A 136 3.22 24.38 -15.92
CA GLU A 136 4.01 23.13 -15.91
C GLU A 136 4.27 22.71 -14.45
N SER A 137 3.24 22.18 -13.80
CA SER A 137 3.32 21.78 -12.41
C SER A 137 4.20 20.53 -12.30
N LYS A 138 5.14 20.54 -11.37
CA LYS A 138 5.94 19.36 -11.02
C LYS A 138 5.06 18.19 -10.56
N CYS A 139 3.80 18.44 -10.23
CA CYS A 139 2.83 17.42 -9.87
C CYS A 139 2.34 16.56 -11.04
N HIS A 140 2.55 17.01 -12.29
CA HIS A 140 2.34 16.16 -13.47
C HIS A 140 3.58 15.33 -13.82
N SER A 141 4.73 15.63 -13.21
CA SER A 141 5.97 14.87 -13.39
C SER A 141 5.98 13.64 -12.47
N PRO A 142 5.92 12.41 -13.02
CA PRO A 142 5.99 11.20 -12.20
C PRO A 142 7.30 11.12 -11.42
N SER A 143 8.43 11.58 -11.99
CA SER A 143 9.72 11.54 -11.31
C SER A 143 9.75 12.45 -10.09
N SER A 144 9.18 13.66 -10.17
CA SER A 144 9.12 14.59 -9.04
C SER A 144 8.23 14.07 -7.91
N ILE A 145 7.06 13.51 -8.24
CA ILE A 145 6.15 12.92 -7.26
C ILE A 145 6.80 11.70 -6.59
N MET A 146 7.34 10.77 -7.37
CA MET A 146 7.98 9.57 -6.85
C MET A 146 9.20 9.90 -5.99
N GLN A 147 10.03 10.87 -6.38
CA GLN A 147 11.18 11.32 -5.58
C GLN A 147 10.74 11.87 -4.21
N MET A 148 9.68 12.68 -4.17
CA MET A 148 9.16 13.21 -2.90
C MET A 148 8.56 12.10 -2.04
N PHE A 149 7.72 11.22 -2.62
CA PHE A 149 7.08 10.15 -1.86
C PHE A 149 8.10 9.12 -1.37
N GLN A 150 9.11 8.76 -2.17
CA GLN A 150 10.19 7.86 -1.78
C GLN A 150 11.06 8.39 -0.65
N SER A 151 11.05 9.70 -0.40
CA SER A 151 11.77 10.34 0.70
C SER A 151 10.87 10.71 1.90
N SER A 152 9.58 10.36 1.85
CA SER A 152 8.59 10.68 2.90
C SER A 152 8.06 9.43 3.58
N LEU A 153 7.78 9.47 4.89
CA LEU A 153 7.16 8.35 5.61
C LEU A 153 5.63 8.31 5.40
N PHE A 154 4.96 9.45 5.55
CA PHE A 154 3.52 9.61 5.36
C PHE A 154 3.19 10.51 4.17
N CYS A 155 2.20 10.14 3.35
CA CYS A 155 1.81 10.92 2.18
C CYS A 155 0.35 11.32 2.30
N LEU A 156 0.10 12.62 2.40
CA LEU A 156 -1.23 13.17 2.64
C LEU A 156 -2.08 13.10 1.36
N GLN A 157 -3.24 12.45 1.44
CA GLN A 157 -4.16 12.23 0.32
C GLN A 157 -5.54 12.84 0.59
N PRO A 158 -5.65 14.17 0.76
CA PRO A 158 -6.95 14.83 0.89
C PRO A 158 -7.71 14.74 -0.43
N GLN A 159 -9.04 14.78 -0.34
CA GLN A 159 -9.93 14.71 -1.50
C GLN A 159 -9.63 15.77 -2.57
N GLY A 160 -10.07 15.49 -3.80
CA GLY A 160 -10.06 16.46 -4.90
C GLY A 160 -11.40 16.62 -5.56
N ASP A 161 -11.39 16.62 -6.90
CA ASP A 161 -12.63 16.65 -7.68
C ASP A 161 -13.42 15.34 -7.50
N SER A 162 -12.72 14.26 -7.14
CA SER A 162 -13.27 12.99 -6.68
C SER A 162 -12.68 12.57 -5.33
N TYR A 163 -13.26 11.54 -4.71
CA TYR A 163 -12.81 11.00 -3.44
C TYR A 163 -11.39 10.39 -3.51
N THR A 164 -11.10 9.61 -4.55
CA THR A 164 -9.78 8.98 -4.76
C THR A 164 -8.92 9.80 -5.69
N ARG A 165 -7.60 9.70 -5.53
CA ARG A 165 -6.61 10.38 -6.37
C ARG A 165 -5.58 9.37 -6.84
N ARG A 166 -5.05 9.54 -8.05
CA ARG A 166 -3.92 8.74 -8.56
C ARG A 166 -2.76 8.70 -7.55
N SER A 167 -2.51 9.83 -6.89
CA SER A 167 -1.47 10.00 -5.87
C SER A 167 -1.59 9.05 -4.67
N ALA A 168 -2.80 8.52 -4.39
CA ALA A 168 -2.99 7.49 -3.37
C ALA A 168 -2.20 6.23 -3.71
N PHE A 169 -2.27 5.78 -4.96
CA PHE A 169 -1.53 4.61 -5.43
C PHE A 169 -0.06 4.91 -5.65
N ASP A 170 0.27 6.11 -6.16
CA ASP A 170 1.67 6.54 -6.27
C ASP A 170 2.36 6.50 -4.88
N SER A 171 1.67 6.90 -3.80
CA SER A 171 2.22 6.81 -2.45
C SER A 171 2.46 5.37 -1.99
N MET A 172 1.52 4.45 -2.24
CA MET A 172 1.69 3.03 -1.93
C MET A 172 2.86 2.41 -2.71
N LEU A 173 2.97 2.71 -4.00
CA LEU A 173 4.08 2.24 -4.86
C LEU A 173 5.43 2.82 -4.41
N ALA A 174 5.43 4.07 -3.93
CA ALA A 174 6.58 4.72 -3.33
C ALA A 174 6.81 4.31 -1.86
N GLY A 175 6.12 3.28 -1.34
CA GLY A 175 6.26 2.82 0.05
C GLY A 175 6.04 3.91 1.09
N CYS A 176 5.31 4.97 0.72
CA CYS A 176 4.93 6.07 1.58
C CYS A 176 3.51 5.78 2.09
N ILE A 177 3.32 5.79 3.41
CA ILE A 177 2.05 5.40 4.02
C ILE A 177 0.99 6.45 3.67
N PRO A 178 -0.06 6.10 2.90
CA PRO A 178 -1.11 7.05 2.57
C PRO A 178 -1.89 7.46 3.82
N VAL A 179 -2.06 8.77 3.99
CA VAL A 179 -2.95 9.35 4.99
C VAL A 179 -4.23 9.82 4.29
N PHE A 180 -5.32 9.10 4.51
CA PHE A 180 -6.62 9.40 3.94
C PHE A 180 -7.46 10.26 4.87
N PHE A 181 -8.22 11.18 4.28
CA PHE A 181 -9.08 12.10 5.03
C PHE A 181 -10.58 11.83 4.87
N HIS A 182 -10.92 10.89 4.00
CA HIS A 182 -12.28 10.45 3.77
C HIS A 182 -12.33 8.94 3.46
N PRO A 183 -13.30 8.18 4.00
CA PRO A 183 -13.40 6.74 3.73
C PRO A 183 -13.55 6.41 2.24
N GLY A 184 -14.24 7.30 1.52
CA GLY A 184 -14.38 7.21 0.07
C GLY A 184 -13.05 7.17 -0.69
N SER A 185 -11.94 7.67 -0.14
CA SER A 185 -10.67 7.75 -0.87
C SER A 185 -10.03 6.39 -1.15
N ALA A 186 -10.33 5.36 -0.34
CA ALA A 186 -9.80 4.01 -0.58
C ALA A 186 -10.70 2.89 -0.03
N TYR A 187 -11.33 3.13 1.12
CA TYR A 187 -11.91 2.08 1.97
C TYR A 187 -13.20 1.47 1.40
N THR A 188 -13.93 2.23 0.60
CA THR A 188 -15.18 1.78 -0.03
C THR A 188 -15.04 1.42 -1.51
N GLN A 189 -14.05 1.96 -2.21
CA GLN A 189 -13.90 1.81 -3.66
C GLN A 189 -13.03 0.62 -4.09
N TYR A 190 -12.01 0.26 -3.31
CA TYR A 190 -11.02 -0.75 -3.70
C TYR A 190 -11.02 -1.99 -2.80
N THR A 191 -12.20 -2.39 -2.32
CA THR A 191 -12.37 -3.53 -1.40
C THR A 191 -11.89 -4.88 -1.98
N TRP A 192 -11.76 -4.96 -3.30
CA TRP A 192 -11.20 -6.13 -4.01
C TRP A 192 -9.67 -6.12 -4.10
N HIS A 193 -9.03 -4.96 -3.93
CA HIS A 193 -7.61 -4.76 -4.17
C HIS A 193 -6.83 -4.42 -2.89
N LEU A 194 -7.47 -3.77 -1.92
CA LEU A 194 -6.88 -3.36 -0.66
C LEU A 194 -7.40 -4.22 0.50
N PRO A 195 -6.59 -4.46 1.56
CA PRO A 195 -7.04 -5.16 2.75
C PRO A 195 -8.30 -4.52 3.36
N LYS A 196 -9.22 -5.35 3.88
CA LYS A 196 -10.40 -4.86 4.62
C LYS A 196 -10.01 -4.09 5.89
N ASP A 197 -8.91 -4.50 6.52
CA ASP A 197 -8.34 -3.82 7.67
C ASP A 197 -7.43 -2.69 7.19
N TYR A 198 -7.97 -1.47 7.21
CA TYR A 198 -7.33 -0.29 6.64
C TYR A 198 -6.09 0.17 7.41
N THR A 199 -5.99 -0.22 8.69
CA THR A 199 -4.86 0.15 9.57
C THR A 199 -3.55 -0.49 9.13
N LYS A 200 -3.62 -1.57 8.32
CA LYS A 200 -2.45 -2.28 7.81
C LYS A 200 -1.70 -1.57 6.69
N TYR A 201 -2.32 -0.58 6.05
CA TYR A 201 -1.73 0.07 4.88
C TYR A 201 -1.91 1.58 4.83
N SER A 202 -2.65 2.17 5.77
CA SER A 202 -2.97 3.59 5.73
C SER A 202 -3.22 4.15 7.13
N VAL A 203 -3.14 5.47 7.24
CA VAL A 203 -3.63 6.23 8.39
C VAL A 203 -4.90 6.97 7.97
N PHE A 204 -5.88 7.03 8.85
CA PHE A 204 -7.10 7.79 8.63
C PHE A 204 -7.18 8.97 9.58
N ILE A 205 -7.39 10.17 9.04
CA ILE A 205 -7.60 11.40 9.82
C ILE A 205 -8.89 12.06 9.31
N PRO A 206 -10.00 12.09 10.07
CA PRO A 206 -11.25 12.64 9.57
C PRO A 206 -11.12 14.12 9.17
N GLU A 207 -11.50 14.45 7.94
CA GLU A 207 -11.44 15.84 7.45
C GLU A 207 -12.29 16.82 8.29
N ASN A 208 -13.33 16.34 8.95
CA ASN A 208 -14.16 17.15 9.86
C ASN A 208 -13.39 17.65 11.07
N ASP A 209 -12.48 16.84 11.61
CA ASP A 209 -11.72 17.18 12.82
C ASP A 209 -10.65 18.21 12.48
N ILE A 210 -10.10 18.14 11.26
CA ILE A 210 -9.21 19.15 10.69
C ILE A 210 -9.95 20.48 10.50
N ARG A 211 -11.14 20.45 9.88
CA ARG A 211 -11.97 21.65 9.67
C ARG A 211 -12.33 22.36 10.99
N LYS A 212 -12.60 21.59 12.05
CA LYS A 212 -12.97 22.10 13.37
C LYS A 212 -11.78 22.47 14.24
N GLY A 213 -10.55 22.12 13.84
CA GLY A 213 -9.35 22.31 14.65
C GLY A 213 -9.34 21.46 15.94
N THR A 214 -10.01 20.31 15.94
CA THR A 214 -10.19 19.45 17.12
C THR A 214 -9.15 18.33 17.23
N LEU A 215 -8.20 18.28 16.30
CA LEU A 215 -7.01 17.43 16.42
C LEU A 215 -6.04 18.12 17.38
N ALA A 216 -6.09 17.71 18.64
CA ALA A 216 -5.12 18.06 19.67
C ALA A 216 -3.94 17.10 19.64
#